data_AF-A0A382IBF2-F1
#
_entry.id   AF-A0A382IBF2-F1
#
_cell.length_a   1.000
_cell.length_b   1.000
_cell.length_c   1.000
_cell.angle_alpha   90.00
_cell.angle_beta   90.00
_cell.angle_gamma   90.00
#
_symmetry.space_group_name_H-M   'P 1'
#
loop_
_entity.id
_entity.type
_entity.pdbx_description
1 polymer ?
#
loop_
_entity_poly.entity_id
_entity_poly.type
_entity_poly.pdbx_seq_one_letter_code
_entity_poly.pdbx_strand_id
1 'polypeptide(L)' 'MKALEGIKILDFTHVQSGPTCTQLLAWLGADVIKVERPGIGDITRGQLVDIPDVDSLYFTMLNSNKRSITLD' A
#
# COMPACT_ATOMS: atom_id res chain seq x y z
N MET A 1 -3.96 -14.13 -18.27
CA MET A 1 -2.59 -13.70 -17.97
C MET A 1 -2.61 -12.20 -17.71
N LYS A 2 -2.13 -11.75 -16.55
CA LYS A 2 -1.96 -10.32 -16.27
C LYS A 2 -0.54 -9.88 -16.64
N ALA A 3 -0.33 -8.60 -16.94
CA ALA A 3 0.93 -8.10 -17.49
C ALA A 3 2.16 -8.30 -16.59
N LEU A 4 1.96 -8.29 -15.26
CA LEU A 4 3.03 -8.43 -14.26
C LEU A 4 2.87 -9.70 -13.40
N GLU A 5 2.16 -10.69 -13.92
CA GLU A 5 1.98 -11.98 -13.24
C GLU A 5 3.35 -12.62 -12.94
N GLY A 6 3.57 -13.04 -11.69
CA GLY A 6 4.83 -13.63 -11.23
C GLY A 6 5.90 -12.62 -10.77
N ILE A 7 5.71 -11.32 -11.00
CA ILE A 7 6.62 -10.29 -10.49
C ILE A 7 6.32 -10.01 -9.01
N LYS A 8 7.36 -10.02 -8.18
CA LYS A 8 7.31 -9.67 -6.76
C LYS A 8 7.94 -8.30 -6.52
N ILE A 9 7.27 -7.46 -5.74
CA ILE A 9 7.71 -6.11 -5.41
C ILE A 9 7.72 -5.94 -3.89
N LEU A 10 8.86 -5.49 -3.36
CA LEU A 10 8.96 -4.95 -2.01
C LEU A 10 8.72 -3.43 -2.08
N ASP A 11 7.62 -2.99 -1.48
CA ASP A 11 7.17 -1.60 -1.50
C ASP A 11 7.46 -0.91 -0.17
N PHE A 12 8.51 -0.09 -0.13
CA PHE A 12 8.89 0.74 1.01
C PHE A 12 8.32 2.17 0.94
N THR A 13 7.43 2.42 -0.02
CA THR A 13 6.92 3.76 -0.29
C THR A 13 5.79 4.14 0.66
N HIS A 14 5.61 5.45 0.83
CA HIS A 14 4.57 6.04 1.66
C HIS A 14 3.96 7.29 1.02
N VAL A 15 2.86 7.78 1.61
CA VAL A 15 2.14 8.97 1.13
C VAL A 15 1.47 8.69 -0.22
N GLN A 16 1.91 9.31 -1.32
CA GLN A 16 1.12 9.31 -2.56
C GLN A 16 1.86 8.79 -3.78
N SER A 17 3.00 9.39 -4.15
CA SER A 17 3.67 9.12 -5.42
C SER A 17 4.08 7.66 -5.57
N GLY A 18 4.79 7.13 -4.57
CA GLY A 18 5.21 5.74 -4.55
C GLY A 18 4.04 4.76 -4.44
N PRO A 19 3.11 4.93 -3.46
CA PRO A 19 1.97 4.04 -3.34
C PRO A 19 1.08 3.98 -4.58
N THR A 20 0.92 5.10 -5.29
CA THR A 20 0.22 5.15 -6.59
C THR A 20 0.91 4.26 -7.62
N CYS A 21 2.23 4.39 -7.75
CA CYS A 21 3.02 3.57 -8.68
C CYS A 21 2.83 2.08 -8.38
N THR A 22 3.08 1.66 -7.13
CA THR A 22 3.03 0.24 -6.77
C THR A 22 1.60 -0.32 -6.76
N GLN A 23 0.58 0.50 -6.52
CA GLN A 23 -0.82 0.10 -6.67
C GLN A 23 -1.17 -0.21 -8.14
N LEU A 24 -0.74 0.62 -9.09
CA LEU A 24 -0.94 0.36 -10.51
C LEU A 24 -0.26 -0.95 -10.94
N LEU A 25 0.96 -1.20 -10.45
CA LEU A 25 1.67 -2.47 -10.69
C LEU A 25 0.93 -3.67 -10.07
N ALA A 26 0.36 -3.52 -8.88
CA ALA A 26 -0.47 -4.55 -8.25
C ALA A 26 -1.73 -4.87 -9.07
N TRP A 27 -2.40 -3.84 -9.61
CA TRP A 27 -3.56 -4.03 -10.50
C TRP A 27 -3.19 -4.81 -11.77
N LEU A 28 -2.01 -4.54 -12.31
CA LEU A 28 -1.43 -5.23 -13.46
C LEU A 28 -0.89 -6.63 -13.12
N GLY A 29 -1.02 -7.11 -11.88
CA GLY A 29 -0.80 -8.51 -11.51
C GLY A 29 0.46 -8.79 -10.69
N ALA A 30 1.21 -7.77 -10.29
CA ALA A 30 2.36 -7.95 -9.41
C ALA A 30 1.92 -8.34 -7.98
N ASP A 31 2.71 -9.19 -7.31
CA ASP A 31 2.60 -9.45 -5.88
C ASP A 31 3.37 -8.39 -5.11
N VAL A 32 2.64 -7.40 -4.59
CA VAL A 32 3.19 -6.23 -3.89
C VAL A 32 3.10 -6.42 -2.38
N ILE A 33 4.25 -6.46 -1.73
CA ILE A 33 4.40 -6.54 -0.28
C ILE A 33 4.84 -5.16 0.22
N LYS A 34 3.92 -4.44 0.87
CA LYS A 34 4.17 -3.16 1.50
C LYS A 34 4.86 -3.37 2.84
N VAL A 35 6.05 -2.80 2.99
CA VAL A 35 6.84 -2.85 4.22
C VAL A 35 6.58 -1.57 5.00
N GLU A 36 6.03 -1.72 6.19
CA GLU A 36 5.54 -0.62 7.01
C GLU A 36 6.24 -0.56 8.37
N ARG A 37 6.32 0.63 8.96
CA ARG A 37 6.90 0.79 10.30
C ARG A 37 5.98 0.16 11.36
N PRO A 38 6.49 -0.68 12.29
CA PRO A 38 5.70 -1.25 13.37
C PRO A 38 4.99 -0.17 14.19
N GLY A 39 3.71 -0.39 14.51
CA GLY A 39 2.89 0.49 15.33
C GLY A 39 2.44 1.81 14.70
N ILE A 40 2.97 2.17 13.51
CA ILE A 40 2.68 3.44 12.85
C ILE A 40 2.09 3.22 11.46
N GLY A 41 2.70 2.35 10.66
CA GLY A 41 2.27 2.15 9.27
C GLY A 41 2.71 3.27 8.32
N ASP A 42 2.10 3.30 7.14
CA ASP A 42 2.03 4.48 6.27
C ASP A 42 1.21 5.59 6.94
N ILE A 43 1.74 6.82 6.95
CA ILE A 43 1.09 7.97 7.59
C ILE A 43 -0.32 8.25 7.04
N THR A 44 -0.59 7.87 5.78
CA THR A 44 -1.91 8.06 5.17
C THR A 44 -3.01 7.31 5.90
N ARG A 45 -2.72 6.24 6.65
CA ARG A 45 -3.69 5.51 7.47
C ARG A 45 -4.46 6.44 8.42
N GLY A 46 -3.75 7.40 9.03
CA GLY A 46 -4.30 8.34 10.00
C GLY A 46 -4.61 9.75 9.46
N GLN A 47 -4.46 9.99 8.16
CA GLN A 47 -4.71 11.30 7.56
C GLN A 47 -6.15 11.43 7.04
N LEU A 48 -6.84 12.51 7.41
CA LEU A 48 -8.21 12.82 6.94
C LEU A 48 -9.20 11.66 7.19
N VAL A 49 -9.10 11.04 8.36
CA VAL A 49 -9.93 9.91 8.78
C VAL A 49 -11.40 10.34 8.84
N ASP A 50 -12.26 9.60 8.15
CA ASP A 50 -13.71 9.78 8.09
C ASP A 50 -14.47 8.86 9.07
N ILE A 51 -13.87 7.72 9.44
CA ILE A 51 -14.40 6.79 10.46
C ILE A 51 -13.34 6.59 11.55
N PRO A 52 -13.63 6.91 12.83
CA PRO A 52 -12.68 6.73 13.93
C PRO A 52 -12.09 5.31 13.99
N ASP A 53 -10.79 5.23 14.27
CA ASP A 53 -10.02 3.97 14.41
C ASP A 53 -9.99 3.07 13.17
N VAL A 54 -10.36 3.60 11.98
CA VAL A 54 -10.30 2.91 10.70
C VAL A 54 -9.28 3.60 9.78
N ASP A 55 -8.63 2.83 8.90
CA ASP A 55 -7.76 3.37 7.86
C ASP A 55 -8.51 4.38 6.98
N SER A 56 -7.91 5.55 6.78
CA SER A 56 -8.52 6.61 5.96
C SER A 56 -8.76 6.19 4.51
N LEU A 57 -9.66 6.92 3.84
CA LEU A 57 -9.81 6.85 2.39
C LEU A 57 -8.52 7.16 1.63
N TYR A 58 -7.64 8.01 2.17
CA TYR A 58 -6.36 8.31 1.54
C TYR A 58 -5.47 7.07 1.46
N PHE A 59 -5.44 6.27 2.52
CA PHE A 59 -4.70 5.01 2.53
C PHE A 59 -5.35 3.95 1.62
N THR A 60 -6.66 3.72 1.80
CA THR A 60 -7.37 2.61 1.14
C THR A 60 -7.45 2.78 -0.38
N MET A 61 -7.56 4.02 -0.88
CA MET A 61 -7.58 4.32 -2.32
C MET A 61 -6.20 4.24 -2.99
N LEU A 62 -5.10 4.13 -2.23
CA LEU A 62 -3.72 4.09 -2.74
C LEU A 62 -2.97 2.79 -2.45
N ASN A 63 -3.54 1.89 -1.66
CA ASN A 63 -2.88 0.66 -1.23
C ASN A 63 -3.71 -0.61 -1.51
N SER A 64 -4.69 -0.53 -2.39
CA SER A 64 -5.44 -1.69 -2.88
C SER A 64 -4.52 -2.70 -3.57
N ASN A 65 -4.88 -3.99 -3.47
CA ASN A 65 -4.14 -5.12 -4.05
C ASN A 65 -2.72 -5.36 -3.48
N LYS A 66 -2.37 -4.74 -2.35
CA LYS A 66 -1.11 -4.96 -1.64
C LYS A 66 -1.33 -5.83 -0.40
N ARG A 67 -0.32 -6.61 -0.03
CA ARG A 67 -0.21 -7.22 1.31
C ARG A 67 0.65 -6.31 2.19
N SER A 68 0.39 -6.27 3.48
CA SER A 68 1.16 -5.45 4.44
C SER A 68 1.93 -6.35 5.41
N ILE A 69 3.17 -5.94 5.70
CA ILE A 69 3.97 -6.46 6.81
C ILE A 69 4.59 -5.29 7.57
N THR A 70 4.83 -5.47 8.86
CA THR A 70 5.63 -4.54 9.66
C THR A 70 7.06 -5.06 9.83
N LEU A 71 8.06 -4.17 9.78
CA LEU A 71 9.47 -4.52 9.95
C LEU A 71 10.29 -3.37 10.56
N ASP A 72 11.18 -3.69 11.51
CA ASP A 72 12.20 -2.81 12.12
C ASP A 72 13.59 -3.32 11.74
#